data_AF-A0A819LCI5-F1
#
_entry.id   AF-A0A819LCI5-F1
#
_cell.length_a   1.000
_cell.length_b   1.000
_cell.length_c   1.000
_cell.angle_alpha   90.00
_cell.angle_beta   90.00
_cell.angle_gamma   90.00
#
_symmetry.space_group_name_H-M   'P 1'
#
loop_
_entity.id
_entity.type
_entity.pdbx_description
1 polymer ?
#
loop_
_entity_poly.entity_id
_entity_poly.type
_entity_poly.pdbx_seq_one_letter_code
_entity_poly.pdbx_strand_id
1 'polypeptide(L)'
;MSSSSRFHIRLMREEDRNEVLSLLLNSFFQDEPLAKCLELNQPIDFAKNVINDALQDKCSFVAYDMQTEQLVGVCLNEIKFVDDKHIINEPNEKIYFILHFLNQMHKNINLFQQFQTNSLLHIFIINIQKNYRGYGLGLQLISASIEHAKKIHIKGIYAEATNIYSLNCFKQQGFQSYDQINYTDYDQIRLANLIDSHENQCQLVARNV
;
A
#
# COMPACT_ATOMS: atom_id res chain seq x y z
N MET A 1 -29.35 20.43 -9.76
CA MET A 1 -28.16 19.97 -10.49
C MET A 1 -27.28 19.25 -9.50
N SER A 2 -27.16 17.92 -9.63
CA SER A 2 -26.29 17.11 -8.78
C SER A 2 -24.85 17.46 -9.11
N SER A 3 -24.12 18.04 -8.16
CA SER A 3 -22.67 18.21 -8.24
C SER A 3 -22.02 16.84 -8.34
N SER A 4 -21.71 16.37 -9.55
CA SER A 4 -20.87 15.19 -9.73
C SER A 4 -19.55 15.41 -8.99
N SER A 5 -19.14 14.46 -8.14
CA SER A 5 -17.85 14.55 -7.45
C SER A 5 -16.73 14.63 -8.49
N ARG A 6 -15.81 15.60 -8.35
CA ARG A 6 -14.67 15.81 -9.27
C ARG A 6 -13.88 14.53 -9.53
N PHE A 7 -13.74 13.70 -8.50
CA PHE A 7 -12.99 12.46 -8.58
C PHE A 7 -13.95 11.27 -8.65
N HIS A 8 -13.59 10.30 -9.49
CA HIS A 8 -14.27 9.03 -9.63
C HIS A 8 -13.35 7.91 -9.17
N ILE A 9 -13.80 7.15 -8.15
CA ILE A 9 -13.09 5.99 -7.63
C ILE A 9 -13.81 4.74 -8.07
N ARG A 10 -13.06 3.80 -8.65
CA ARG A 10 -13.59 2.50 -9.09
C ARG A 10 -12.54 1.42 -8.94
N LEU A 11 -13.00 0.17 -9.06
CA LEU A 11 -12.11 -0.98 -9.18
C LEU A 11 -11.15 -0.79 -10.36
N MET A 12 -9.90 -1.18 -10.13
CA MET A 12 -8.87 -1.27 -11.15
C MET A 12 -9.24 -2.35 -12.18
N ARG A 13 -8.89 -2.09 -13.44
CA ARG A 13 -9.13 -2.95 -14.60
C ARG A 13 -7.87 -3.05 -15.45
N GLU A 14 -7.84 -4.01 -16.36
CA GLU A 14 -6.72 -4.23 -17.29
C GLU A 14 -6.36 -2.97 -18.10
N GLU A 15 -7.36 -2.18 -18.48
CA GLU A 15 -7.18 -0.90 -19.20
C GLU A 15 -6.35 0.14 -18.42
N ASP A 16 -6.30 0.04 -17.09
CA ASP A 16 -5.58 0.98 -16.22
C ASP A 16 -4.08 0.65 -16.11
N ARG A 17 -3.65 -0.54 -16.54
CA ARG A 17 -2.31 -1.11 -16.29
C ARG A 17 -1.19 -0.12 -16.58
N ASN A 18 -1.24 0.52 -17.75
CA ASN A 18 -0.17 1.40 -18.22
C ASN A 18 -0.15 2.73 -17.47
N GLU A 19 -1.31 3.27 -17.11
CA GLU A 19 -1.42 4.49 -16.30
C GLU A 19 -0.95 4.24 -14.86
N VAL A 20 -1.34 3.10 -14.27
CA VAL A 20 -0.88 2.68 -12.93
C VAL A 20 0.64 2.47 -12.93
N LEU A 21 1.19 1.74 -13.90
CA LEU A 21 2.64 1.55 -14.02
C LEU A 21 3.37 2.89 -14.11
N SER A 22 2.87 3.79 -14.96
CA SER A 22 3.43 5.14 -15.10
C SER A 22 3.38 5.92 -13.79
N LEU A 23 2.27 5.84 -13.05
CA LEU A 23 2.12 6.50 -11.76
C LEU A 23 3.08 5.93 -10.70
N LEU A 24 3.30 4.61 -10.68
CA LEU A 24 4.24 3.99 -9.74
C LEU A 24 5.68 4.43 -10.01
N LEU A 25 6.12 4.37 -11.26
CA LEU A 25 7.50 4.70 -11.66
C LEU A 25 7.82 6.19 -11.53
N ASN A 26 6.85 7.07 -11.84
CA ASN A 26 7.06 8.51 -11.86
C ASN A 26 6.69 9.20 -10.54
N SER A 27 6.09 8.50 -9.58
CA SER A 27 5.66 9.10 -8.32
C SER A 27 5.90 8.22 -7.11
N PHE A 28 5.42 6.96 -7.08
CA PHE A 28 5.51 6.14 -5.87
C PHE A 28 6.96 5.85 -5.47
N PHE A 29 7.76 5.23 -6.35
CA PHE A 29 9.12 4.83 -6.00
C PHE A 29 10.10 6.01 -5.80
N GLN A 30 9.70 7.22 -6.19
CA GLN A 30 10.48 8.44 -5.97
C GLN A 30 10.23 9.06 -4.59
N ASP A 31 9.03 8.86 -4.05
CA ASP A 31 8.56 9.47 -2.80
C ASP A 31 8.41 8.47 -1.64
N GLU A 32 8.32 7.16 -1.92
CA GLU A 32 8.20 6.13 -0.88
C GLU A 32 9.48 6.08 -0.02
N PRO A 33 9.39 6.15 1.32
CA PRO A 33 10.54 6.36 2.20
C PRO A 33 11.68 5.36 2.01
N LEU A 34 11.37 4.05 1.96
CA LEU A 34 12.38 3.00 1.86
C LEU A 34 12.99 2.94 0.45
N ALA A 35 12.17 3.02 -0.59
CA ALA A 35 12.60 3.07 -1.98
C ALA A 35 13.52 4.29 -2.22
N LYS A 36 13.14 5.46 -1.71
CA LYS A 36 13.94 6.68 -1.81
C LYS A 36 15.23 6.58 -1.01
N CYS A 37 15.18 6.12 0.24
CA CYS A 37 16.35 5.97 1.10
C CYS A 37 17.38 5.00 0.50
N LEU A 38 16.91 3.93 -0.12
CA LEU A 38 17.76 2.93 -0.76
C LEU A 38 18.13 3.31 -2.20
N GLU A 39 17.68 4.44 -2.73
CA GLU A 39 17.90 4.85 -4.12
C GLU A 39 17.44 3.77 -5.12
N LEU A 40 16.21 3.31 -4.96
CA LEU A 40 15.61 2.28 -5.81
C LEU A 40 15.32 2.85 -7.21
N ASN A 41 16.18 2.49 -8.16
CA ASN A 41 16.09 2.94 -9.55
C ASN A 41 14.95 2.22 -10.30
N GLN A 42 13.83 2.92 -10.52
CA GLN A 42 12.67 2.52 -11.35
C GLN A 42 12.50 1.00 -11.53
N PRO A 43 11.94 0.30 -10.53
CA PRO A 43 11.88 -1.16 -10.51
C PRO A 43 10.72 -1.68 -11.38
N ILE A 44 10.88 -1.61 -12.72
CA ILE A 44 9.79 -1.88 -13.68
C ILE A 44 9.21 -3.29 -13.55
N ASP A 45 10.05 -4.32 -13.43
CA ASP A 45 9.57 -5.71 -13.38
C ASP A 45 8.81 -5.99 -12.09
N PHE A 46 9.31 -5.48 -10.96
CA PHE A 46 8.59 -5.53 -9.69
C PHE A 46 7.25 -4.81 -9.78
N ALA A 47 7.20 -3.59 -10.33
CA ALA A 47 5.97 -2.84 -10.50
C ALA A 47 4.95 -3.58 -11.37
N LYS A 48 5.39 -4.24 -12.44
CA LYS A 48 4.53 -5.08 -13.28
C LYS A 48 3.98 -6.29 -12.53
N ASN A 49 4.80 -6.94 -11.69
CA ASN A 49 4.35 -8.07 -10.87
C ASN A 49 3.28 -7.64 -9.87
N VAL A 50 3.51 -6.56 -9.14
CA VAL A 50 2.52 -6.00 -8.21
C VAL A 50 1.20 -5.65 -8.93
N ILE A 51 1.29 -5.09 -10.14
CA ILE A 51 0.10 -4.80 -10.96
C ILE A 51 -0.61 -6.08 -11.41
N ASN A 52 0.12 -7.14 -11.76
CA ASN A 52 -0.46 -8.42 -12.12
C ASN A 52 -1.25 -9.03 -10.96
N ASP A 53 -0.66 -9.04 -9.76
CA ASP A 53 -1.28 -9.58 -8.55
C ASP A 53 -2.54 -8.76 -8.20
N ALA A 54 -2.44 -7.43 -8.24
CA ALA A 54 -3.56 -6.51 -8.02
C ALA A 54 -4.74 -6.74 -8.99
N LEU A 55 -4.46 -7.04 -10.26
CA LEU A 55 -5.48 -7.33 -11.28
C LEU A 55 -6.07 -8.74 -11.13
N GLN A 56 -5.26 -9.71 -10.71
CA GLN A 56 -5.69 -11.07 -10.45
C GLN A 56 -6.67 -11.12 -9.27
N ASP A 57 -6.36 -10.42 -8.18
CA ASP A 57 -7.15 -10.41 -6.95
C ASP A 57 -8.42 -9.55 -7.06
N LYS A 58 -8.48 -8.65 -8.06
CA LYS A 58 -9.67 -7.82 -8.38
C LYS A 58 -10.21 -7.02 -7.21
N CYS A 59 -9.36 -6.66 -6.26
CA CYS A 59 -9.71 -5.88 -5.07
C CYS A 59 -9.02 -4.51 -5.01
N SER A 60 -8.27 -4.13 -6.05
CA SER A 60 -7.55 -2.85 -6.14
C SER A 60 -8.40 -1.72 -6.71
N PHE A 61 -8.07 -0.47 -6.38
CA PHE A 61 -8.84 0.72 -6.75
C PHE A 61 -7.99 1.81 -7.40
N VAL A 62 -8.59 2.54 -8.33
CA VAL A 62 -8.02 3.69 -9.02
C VAL A 62 -8.91 4.92 -8.82
N ALA A 63 -8.29 6.09 -8.80
CA ALA A 63 -8.96 7.38 -8.74
C ALA A 63 -8.67 8.18 -10.01
N TYR A 64 -9.72 8.61 -10.70
CA TYR A 64 -9.65 9.48 -11.88
C TYR A 64 -10.15 10.89 -11.55
N ASP A 65 -9.49 11.92 -12.10
CA ASP A 65 -10.08 13.26 -12.19
C ASP A 65 -10.98 13.33 -13.42
N MET A 66 -12.28 13.53 -13.22
CA MET A 66 -13.28 13.55 -14.30
C MET A 66 -13.18 14.79 -15.19
N GLN A 67 -12.44 15.81 -14.79
CA GLN A 67 -12.21 17.01 -15.61
C GLN A 67 -11.06 16.81 -16.60
N THR A 68 -10.02 16.10 -16.19
CA THR A 68 -8.82 15.88 -17.01
C THR A 68 -8.76 14.49 -17.62
N GLU A 69 -9.65 13.58 -17.19
CA GLU A 69 -9.67 12.17 -17.56
C GLU A 69 -8.37 11.42 -17.21
N GLN A 70 -7.64 11.90 -16.20
CA GLN A 70 -6.35 11.33 -15.79
C GLN A 70 -6.50 10.42 -14.57
N LEU A 71 -5.76 9.30 -14.54
CA LEU A 71 -5.54 8.53 -13.32
C LEU A 71 -4.60 9.31 -12.38
N VAL A 72 -5.12 9.67 -11.21
CA VAL A 72 -4.44 10.55 -10.24
C VAL A 72 -4.11 9.86 -8.92
N GLY A 73 -4.61 8.64 -8.71
CA GLY A 73 -4.31 7.86 -7.52
C GLY A 73 -4.64 6.39 -7.68
N VAL A 74 -4.00 5.57 -6.86
CA VAL A 74 -4.16 4.11 -6.84
C VAL A 74 -4.03 3.56 -5.43
N CYS A 75 -4.77 2.50 -5.14
CA CYS A 75 -4.65 1.65 -3.96
C CYS A 75 -4.60 0.20 -4.43
N LEU A 76 -3.40 -0.37 -4.44
CA LEU A 76 -3.15 -1.76 -4.85
C LEU A 76 -3.26 -2.65 -3.62
N ASN A 77 -4.17 -3.60 -3.73
CA ASN A 77 -4.57 -4.52 -2.69
C ASN A 77 -4.31 -5.96 -3.16
N GLU A 78 -3.98 -6.82 -2.21
CA GLU A 78 -3.76 -8.24 -2.41
C GLU A 78 -4.60 -9.04 -1.40
N ILE A 79 -5.04 -10.24 -1.78
CA ILE A 79 -5.67 -11.18 -0.85
C ILE A 79 -4.60 -12.18 -0.39
N LYS A 80 -4.36 -12.21 0.92
CA LYS A 80 -3.45 -13.17 1.55
C LYS A 80 -4.24 -14.26 2.24
N PHE A 81 -3.81 -15.50 2.06
CA PHE A 81 -4.36 -16.67 2.73
C PHE A 81 -3.40 -17.19 3.79
N VAL A 82 -3.95 -17.81 4.84
CA VAL A 82 -3.16 -18.34 5.97
C VAL A 82 -2.14 -19.41 5.55
N ASP A 83 -2.42 -20.12 4.46
CA ASP A 83 -1.57 -21.18 3.93
C ASP A 83 -0.55 -20.68 2.89
N ASP A 84 -0.54 -19.38 2.58
CA ASP A 84 0.40 -18.80 1.63
C ASP A 84 1.82 -18.90 2.19
N LYS A 85 2.68 -19.61 1.46
CA LYS A 85 4.11 -19.64 1.77
C LYS A 85 4.72 -18.31 1.35
N HIS A 86 5.02 -17.46 2.32
CA HIS A 86 5.76 -16.21 2.10
C HIS A 86 7.23 -16.49 1.74
N ILE A 87 7.45 -16.87 0.47
CA ILE A 87 8.80 -17.00 -0.10
C ILE A 87 9.08 -15.72 -0.89
N ILE A 88 9.97 -14.89 -0.36
CA ILE A 88 10.44 -13.69 -1.06
C ILE A 88 11.46 -14.12 -2.11
N ASN A 89 11.02 -14.22 -3.37
CA ASN A 89 11.87 -14.52 -4.52
C ASN A 89 12.07 -13.27 -5.38
N GLU A 90 12.83 -12.31 -4.86
CA GLU A 90 13.06 -11.02 -5.50
C GLU A 90 14.55 -10.83 -5.82
N PRO A 91 14.94 -10.76 -7.12
CA PRO A 91 16.34 -10.64 -7.52
C PRO A 91 16.95 -9.26 -7.25
N ASN A 92 16.15 -8.19 -7.14
CA ASN A 92 16.66 -6.88 -6.81
C ASN A 92 16.93 -6.78 -5.30
N GLU A 93 18.21 -6.69 -4.91
CA GLU A 93 18.62 -6.69 -3.50
C GLU A 93 17.95 -5.59 -2.65
N LYS A 94 17.65 -4.43 -3.24
CA LYS A 94 16.99 -3.32 -2.53
C LYS A 94 15.53 -3.64 -2.26
N ILE A 95 14.83 -4.20 -3.25
CA ILE A 95 13.43 -4.63 -3.09
C ILE A 95 13.36 -5.82 -2.13
N TYR A 96 14.26 -6.80 -2.28
CA TYR A 96 14.40 -7.91 -1.36
C TYR A 96 14.57 -7.42 0.08
N PHE A 97 15.44 -6.44 0.31
CA PHE A 97 15.64 -5.85 1.62
C PHE A 97 14.36 -5.19 2.17
N ILE A 98 13.63 -4.44 1.34
CA ILE A 98 12.35 -3.82 1.72
C ILE A 98 11.34 -4.90 2.11
N LEU A 99 11.12 -5.90 1.25
CA LEU A 99 10.14 -6.97 1.52
C LEU A 99 10.54 -7.78 2.76
N HIS A 100 11.83 -8.03 2.96
CA HIS A 100 12.32 -8.72 4.15
C HIS A 100 12.06 -7.89 5.41
N PHE A 101 12.31 -6.58 5.37
CA PHE A 101 11.99 -5.66 6.47
C PHE A 101 10.49 -5.69 6.81
N LEU A 102 9.61 -5.55 5.80
CA LEU A 102 8.16 -5.59 6.02
C LEU A 102 7.73 -6.93 6.64
N ASN A 103 8.30 -8.05 6.19
CA ASN A 103 8.00 -9.37 6.74
C ASN A 103 8.44 -9.52 8.22
N GLN A 104 9.46 -8.80 8.68
CA GLN A 104 9.88 -8.85 10.09
C GLN A 104 8.82 -8.29 11.04
N MET A 105 7.98 -7.35 10.58
CA MET A 105 6.87 -6.81 11.37
C MET A 105 5.81 -7.88 11.72
N HIS A 106 5.79 -8.99 10.99
CA HIS A 106 4.84 -10.09 11.23
C HIS A 106 5.42 -11.21 12.09
N LYS A 107 6.72 -11.16 12.45
CA LYS A 107 7.43 -12.26 13.10
C LYS A 107 6.76 -12.74 14.40
N ASN A 108 6.16 -11.82 15.15
CA ASN A 108 5.52 -12.10 16.45
C ASN A 108 4.00 -11.87 16.43
N ILE A 109 3.41 -11.62 15.26
CA ILE A 109 2.01 -11.21 15.12
C ILE A 109 1.34 -12.11 14.09
N ASN A 110 0.29 -12.79 14.52
CA ASN A 110 -0.55 -13.59 13.63
C ASN A 110 -1.92 -12.92 13.47
N LEU A 111 -2.06 -12.10 12.42
CA LEU A 111 -3.32 -11.40 12.13
C LEU A 111 -4.45 -12.35 11.73
N PHE A 112 -4.15 -13.51 11.12
CA PHE A 112 -5.15 -14.53 10.80
C PHE A 112 -5.79 -15.10 12.08
N GLN A 113 -4.96 -15.42 13.08
CA GLN A 113 -5.44 -15.85 14.40
C GLN A 113 -6.19 -14.73 15.12
N GLN A 114 -5.65 -13.51 15.10
CA GLN A 114 -6.25 -12.34 15.74
C GLN A 114 -7.68 -12.06 15.23
N PHE A 115 -7.88 -12.18 13.91
CA PHE A 115 -9.18 -11.89 13.27
C PHE A 115 -10.00 -13.15 12.98
N GLN A 116 -9.54 -14.33 13.42
CA GLN A 116 -10.23 -15.61 13.25
C GLN A 116 -10.68 -15.84 11.80
N THR A 117 -9.75 -15.67 10.87
CA THR A 117 -9.97 -15.73 9.43
C THR A 117 -8.83 -16.45 8.74
N ASN A 118 -9.12 -17.09 7.61
CA ASN A 118 -8.11 -17.73 6.76
C ASN A 118 -7.65 -16.83 5.62
N SER A 119 -8.24 -15.64 5.49
CA SER A 119 -7.94 -14.67 4.45
C SER A 119 -7.98 -13.24 4.97
N LEU A 120 -7.04 -12.42 4.52
CA LEU A 120 -6.89 -11.00 4.83
C LEU A 120 -6.73 -10.20 3.53
N LEU A 121 -7.15 -8.94 3.53
CA LEU A 121 -6.81 -8.01 2.47
C LEU A 121 -5.59 -7.18 2.92
N HIS A 122 -4.54 -7.22 2.13
CA HIS A 122 -3.33 -6.44 2.34
C HIS A 122 -3.39 -5.20 1.46
N ILE A 123 -3.38 -4.01 2.05
CA ILE A 123 -3.24 -2.77 1.30
C ILE A 123 -1.73 -2.54 1.10
N PHE A 124 -1.21 -2.97 -0.05
CA PHE A 124 0.23 -3.04 -0.29
C PHE A 124 0.82 -1.71 -0.79
N ILE A 125 0.12 -1.02 -1.70
CA ILE A 125 0.56 0.29 -2.21
C ILE A 125 -0.60 1.27 -2.19
N ILE A 126 -0.37 2.45 -1.62
CA ILE A 126 -1.23 3.63 -1.81
C ILE A 126 -0.38 4.75 -2.38
N ASN A 127 -0.78 5.27 -3.54
CA ASN A 127 -0.11 6.42 -4.13
C ASN A 127 -1.10 7.44 -4.69
N ILE A 128 -0.84 8.71 -4.39
CA ILE A 128 -1.56 9.86 -4.95
C ILE A 128 -0.55 10.75 -5.66
N GLN A 129 -0.84 11.07 -6.92
CA GLN A 129 -0.03 12.00 -7.71
C GLN A 129 0.12 13.33 -6.95
N LYS A 130 1.33 13.87 -6.93
CA LYS A 130 1.71 15.02 -6.07
C LYS A 130 0.75 16.21 -6.13
N ASN A 131 0.30 16.59 -7.33
CA ASN A 131 -0.60 17.73 -7.55
C ASN A 131 -2.06 17.48 -7.11
N TYR A 132 -2.39 16.24 -6.75
CA TYR A 132 -3.70 15.80 -6.29
C TYR A 132 -3.71 15.40 -4.81
N ARG A 133 -2.62 15.64 -4.08
CA ARG A 133 -2.57 15.53 -2.63
C ARG A 133 -3.43 16.63 -1.98
N GLY A 134 -3.94 16.38 -0.78
CA GLY A 134 -4.81 17.33 -0.05
C GLY A 134 -6.30 17.24 -0.41
N TYR A 135 -6.69 16.55 -1.48
CA TYR A 135 -8.10 16.32 -1.84
C TYR A 135 -8.76 15.12 -1.12
N GLY A 136 -8.08 14.53 -0.14
CA GLY A 136 -8.60 13.39 0.63
C GLY A 136 -8.68 12.06 -0.16
N LEU A 137 -8.03 11.95 -1.32
CA LEU A 137 -8.11 10.75 -2.18
C LEU A 137 -7.58 9.48 -1.51
N GLY A 138 -6.52 9.57 -0.69
CA GLY A 138 -6.00 8.42 0.05
C GLY A 138 -7.04 7.81 1.00
N LEU A 139 -7.76 8.66 1.74
CA LEU A 139 -8.86 8.22 2.62
C LEU A 139 -10.00 7.58 1.82
N GLN A 140 -10.36 8.17 0.67
CA GLN A 140 -11.45 7.64 -0.16
C GLN A 140 -11.09 6.29 -0.79
N LEU A 141 -9.85 6.11 -1.23
CA LEU A 141 -9.34 4.84 -1.77
C LEU A 141 -9.27 3.73 -0.70
N ILE A 142 -8.80 4.05 0.50
CA ILE A 142 -8.81 3.11 1.64
C ILE A 142 -10.25 2.75 2.00
N SER A 143 -11.16 3.74 2.06
CA SER A 143 -12.58 3.51 2.32
C SER A 143 -13.20 2.57 1.29
N ALA A 144 -12.91 2.78 -0.01
CA ALA A 144 -13.38 1.90 -1.07
C ALA A 144 -12.85 0.45 -0.91
N SER A 145 -11.60 0.30 -0.48
CA SER A 145 -10.98 -1.00 -0.20
C SER A 145 -11.65 -1.71 0.99
N ILE A 146 -11.97 -0.98 2.06
CA ILE A 146 -12.71 -1.51 3.22
C ILE A 146 -14.12 -1.97 2.82
N GLU A 147 -14.85 -1.14 2.10
CA GLU A 147 -16.20 -1.48 1.66
C GLU A 147 -16.20 -2.65 0.66
N HIS A 148 -15.15 -2.81 -0.13
CA HIS A 148 -14.97 -3.97 -0.98
C HIS A 148 -14.69 -5.23 -0.18
N ALA A 149 -13.77 -5.18 0.79
CA ALA A 149 -13.46 -6.30 1.69
C ALA A 149 -14.73 -6.87 2.35
N LYS A 150 -15.63 -5.99 2.84
CA LYS A 150 -16.95 -6.39 3.38
C LYS A 150 -17.78 -7.19 2.37
N LYS A 151 -17.85 -6.72 1.13
CA LYS A 151 -18.64 -7.33 0.05
C LYS A 151 -18.11 -8.70 -0.35
N ILE A 152 -16.80 -8.91 -0.29
CA ILE A 152 -16.15 -10.19 -0.59
C ILE A 152 -15.90 -11.05 0.66
N HIS A 153 -16.52 -10.71 1.79
CA HIS A 153 -16.46 -11.45 3.05
C HIS A 153 -15.05 -11.61 3.65
N ILE A 154 -14.14 -10.68 3.36
CA ILE A 154 -12.84 -10.58 4.04
C ILE A 154 -13.05 -9.88 5.38
N LYS A 155 -12.63 -10.54 6.46
CA LYS A 155 -12.83 -10.08 7.84
C LYS A 155 -11.73 -9.16 8.36
N GLY A 156 -10.55 -9.16 7.75
CA GLY A 156 -9.41 -8.38 8.25
C GLY A 156 -8.67 -7.69 7.13
N ILE A 157 -8.23 -6.46 7.40
CA ILE A 157 -7.39 -5.67 6.51
C ILE A 157 -6.15 -5.25 7.27
N TYR A 158 -4.99 -5.24 6.60
CA TYR A 158 -3.76 -4.72 7.17
C TYR A 158 -2.90 -3.96 6.15
N ALA A 159 -1.93 -3.22 6.66
CA ALA A 159 -0.90 -2.55 5.88
C ALA A 159 0.34 -2.28 6.75
N GLU A 160 1.50 -2.19 6.12
CA GLU A 160 2.72 -1.63 6.72
C GLU A 160 2.85 -0.17 6.30
N ALA A 161 2.49 0.75 7.20
CA ALA A 161 2.54 2.17 6.92
C ALA A 161 3.97 2.69 7.08
N THR A 162 4.66 2.90 5.97
CA THR A 162 6.06 3.36 5.94
C THR A 162 6.22 4.88 6.11
N ASN A 163 5.15 5.65 5.94
CA ASN A 163 5.14 7.10 6.16
C ASN A 163 3.94 7.57 7.00
N ILE A 164 4.07 8.77 7.56
CA ILE A 164 3.05 9.38 8.42
C ILE A 164 1.74 9.69 7.69
N TYR A 165 1.78 9.93 6.38
CA TYR A 165 0.59 10.31 5.61
C TYR A 165 -0.36 9.12 5.43
N SER A 166 0.15 7.95 5.03
CA SER A 166 -0.65 6.72 4.93
C SER A 166 -1.08 6.25 6.32
N LEU A 167 -0.20 6.31 7.31
CA LEU A 167 -0.52 5.99 8.70
C LEU A 167 -1.71 6.81 9.21
N ASN A 168 -1.70 8.13 9.01
CA ASN A 168 -2.80 9.00 9.40
C ASN A 168 -4.11 8.64 8.69
N CYS A 169 -4.04 8.27 7.41
CA CYS A 169 -5.23 7.82 6.68
C CYS A 169 -5.79 6.52 7.26
N PHE A 170 -4.93 5.54 7.58
CA PHE A 170 -5.34 4.30 8.22
C PHE A 170 -5.95 4.54 9.62
N LYS A 171 -5.34 5.41 10.43
CA LYS A 171 -5.86 5.77 11.76
C LYS A 171 -7.24 6.40 11.69
N GLN A 172 -7.46 7.33 10.75
CA GLN A 172 -8.79 7.93 10.53
C GLN A 172 -9.83 6.89 10.08
N GLN A 173 -9.39 5.84 9.39
CA GLN A 173 -10.21 4.69 9.02
C GLN A 173 -10.25 3.60 10.09
N GLY A 174 -9.89 3.90 11.34
CA GLY A 174 -10.06 3.00 12.49
C GLY A 174 -9.06 1.85 12.58
N PHE A 175 -7.94 1.90 11.85
CA PHE A 175 -6.88 0.90 11.99
C PHE A 175 -6.12 1.09 13.30
N GLN A 176 -5.77 -0.03 13.93
CA GLN A 176 -4.94 -0.07 15.14
C GLN A 176 -3.52 -0.49 14.79
N SER A 177 -2.53 -0.02 15.54
CA SER A 177 -1.14 -0.45 15.35
C SER A 177 -0.92 -1.74 16.14
N TYR A 178 -0.36 -2.74 15.48
CA TYR A 178 -0.02 -4.04 16.06
C TYR A 178 1.48 -4.20 16.28
N ASP A 179 2.29 -3.59 15.42
CA ASP A 179 3.75 -3.49 15.61
C ASP A 179 4.27 -2.14 15.14
N GLN A 180 5.48 -1.81 15.59
CA GLN A 180 6.26 -0.71 15.06
C GLN A 180 7.74 -1.04 15.09
N ILE A 181 8.47 -0.65 14.05
CA ILE A 181 9.92 -0.78 13.99
C ILE A 181 10.49 0.57 13.57
N ASN A 182 11.39 1.13 14.40
CA ASN A 182 12.21 2.26 13.96
C ASN A 182 13.20 1.76 12.92
N TYR A 183 13.36 2.50 11.83
CA TYR A 183 14.17 2.04 10.70
C TYR A 183 15.63 1.76 11.08
N THR A 184 16.20 2.55 11.98
CA THR A 184 17.59 2.37 12.43
C THR A 184 17.77 1.31 13.49
N ASP A 185 16.71 0.90 14.19
CA ASP A 185 16.77 -0.29 15.05
C ASP A 185 16.87 -1.57 14.19
N TYR A 186 16.40 -1.50 12.94
CA TYR A 186 16.51 -2.59 11.97
C TYR A 186 17.86 -2.59 11.22
N ASP A 187 18.25 -1.47 10.62
CA ASP A 187 19.54 -1.34 9.92
C ASP A 187 20.10 0.09 10.05
N GLN A 188 21.08 0.25 10.94
CA GLN A 188 21.72 1.54 11.24
C GLN A 188 22.53 2.12 10.06
N ILE A 189 22.87 1.31 9.06
CA ILE A 189 23.73 1.73 7.94
C ILE A 189 22.86 2.10 6.74
N ARG A 190 22.03 1.17 6.27
CA ARG A 190 21.22 1.36 5.06
C ARG A 190 20.09 2.36 5.26
N LEU A 191 19.58 2.48 6.48
CA LEU A 191 18.44 3.34 6.81
C LEU A 191 18.82 4.54 7.67
N ALA A 192 20.11 4.88 7.75
CA ALA A 192 20.62 6.01 8.53
C ALA A 192 19.95 7.35 8.17
N ASN A 193 19.61 7.55 6.89
CA ASN A 193 19.01 8.79 6.40
C ASN A 193 17.54 8.98 6.83
N LEU A 194 16.92 7.98 7.46
CA LEU A 194 15.55 8.06 7.98
C LEU A 194 15.49 8.48 9.46
N ILE A 195 16.62 8.69 10.15
CA ILE A 195 16.65 9.06 11.58
C ILE A 195 15.92 10.39 11.85
N ASP A 196 16.23 11.42 11.06
CA ASP A 196 15.76 12.79 11.27
C ASP A 196 14.53 13.16 10.43
N SER A 197 13.94 12.17 9.75
CA SER A 197 12.73 12.40 8.96
C SER A 197 11.48 12.26 9.85
N HIS A 198 10.36 12.84 9.41
CA HIS A 198 9.04 12.53 9.99
C HIS A 198 8.57 11.09 9.68
N GLU A 199 9.45 10.28 9.09
CA GLU A 199 9.25 8.92 8.58
C GLU A 199 10.38 8.03 9.15
N ASN A 200 10.56 8.06 10.48
CA ASN A 200 11.63 7.33 11.16
C ASN A 200 11.23 5.90 11.60
N GLN A 201 9.98 5.51 11.35
CA GLN A 201 9.44 4.20 11.69
C GLN A 201 8.43 3.71 10.66
N CYS A 202 8.28 2.39 10.61
CA CYS A 202 7.16 1.72 9.96
C CYS A 202 6.19 1.20 11.02
N GLN A 203 4.88 1.24 10.76
CA GLN A 203 3.87 0.64 11.64
C GLN A 203 3.03 -0.40 10.91
N LEU A 204 2.94 -1.61 11.48
CA LEU A 204 2.00 -2.61 11.04
C LEU A 204 0.64 -2.23 11.62
N VAL A 205 -0.29 -1.85 10.75
CA VAL A 205 -1.64 -1.44 11.12
C VAL A 205 -2.65 -2.43 10.58
N ALA A 206 -3.67 -2.74 11.38
CA ALA A 206 -4.72 -3.65 10.96
C ALA A 206 -6.08 -3.29 11.56
N ARG A 207 -7.14 -3.76 10.90
CA ARG A 207 -8.53 -3.54 11.27
C ARG A 207 -9.37 -4.76 10.94
N ASN A 208 -10.30 -5.07 11.84
CA ASN A 208 -11.41 -6.00 11.58
C ASN A 208 -12.56 -5.26 10.88
N VAL A 209 -13.23 -5.93 9.96
CA VAL A 209 -14.11 -5.34 8.93
C VAL A 209 -15.57 -5.71 9.10
#